data_AF-A0A847VJY6-F1
#
_entry.id   AF-A0A847VJY6-F1
#
_cell.length_a   1.000
_cell.length_b   1.000
_cell.length_c   1.000
_cell.angle_alpha   90.00
_cell.angle_beta   90.00
_cell.angle_gamma   90.00
#
_symmetry.space_group_name_H-M   'P 1'
#
loop_
_entity.id
_entity.type
_entity.pdbx_description
1 polymer ?
#
loop_
_entity_poly.entity_id
_entity_poly.type
_entity_poly.pdbx_seq_one_letter_code
_entity_poly.pdbx_strand_id
1 'polypeptide(L)'
;MRTPIHSLQVADPLVRFIDAEVLPGTGIERDAFWRGFDALVRDLAPKNAALLAERERLQAEIDAWHRANPGPIRAPKRYRTFLEKIGYLVPPPARARATTKNVDAELALQAGPQLVVPITNARYALNAANARWGSLYDALYGTDVLSEDDGATKTGPDGAAYNPLRGAKVIEYARHVLDRCVPLAKCSLLDATAYRVVDNNLQVTLRDGKAVGLANPAQFVGFQGETGAPSAVLLSHHGLHLDIRIDPASPIGRNDPAGVADLVVEAAVSTILDLE
;
A
#
# COMPACT_ATOMS: atom_id res chain seq x y z
N MET A 1 25.28 12.65 -27.40
CA MET A 1 25.38 11.94 -28.69
C MET A 1 24.13 11.07 -28.86
N ARG A 2 23.75 10.76 -30.10
CA ARG A 2 22.57 9.94 -30.42
C ARG A 2 22.96 8.87 -31.42
N THR A 3 22.35 7.71 -31.31
CA THR A 3 22.54 6.57 -32.18
C THR A 3 21.32 6.43 -33.09
N PRO A 4 21.52 6.44 -34.42
CA PRO A 4 20.46 6.08 -35.37
C PRO A 4 20.09 4.61 -35.21
N ILE A 5 18.82 4.32 -34.96
CA ILE A 5 18.29 2.95 -34.89
C ILE A 5 16.98 2.93 -35.68
N HIS A 6 16.98 2.26 -36.83
CA HIS A 6 15.90 2.36 -37.82
C HIS A 6 15.58 3.83 -38.17
N SER A 7 14.35 4.30 -37.96
CA SER A 7 13.97 5.71 -38.20
C SER A 7 14.17 6.61 -36.97
N LEU A 8 14.55 6.03 -35.82
CA LEU A 8 14.74 6.75 -34.57
C LEU A 8 16.15 7.33 -34.43
N GLN A 9 16.25 8.42 -33.66
CA GLN A 9 17.50 9.00 -33.18
C GLN A 9 17.50 8.94 -31.65
N VAL A 10 18.06 7.86 -31.09
CA VAL A 10 17.95 7.52 -29.66
C VAL A 10 19.18 8.04 -28.91
N ALA A 11 19.00 8.59 -27.71
CA ALA A 11 20.12 9.02 -26.89
C ALA A 11 21.01 7.82 -26.49
N ASP A 12 22.33 7.94 -26.67
CA ASP A 12 23.24 6.80 -26.41
C ASP A 12 23.17 6.24 -24.99
N PRO A 13 22.95 7.04 -23.91
CA PRO A 13 22.74 6.49 -22.59
C PRO A 13 21.53 5.55 -22.51
N LEU A 14 20.44 5.86 -23.22
CA LEU A 14 19.25 5.01 -23.25
C LEU A 14 19.50 3.73 -24.06
N VAL A 15 20.21 3.83 -25.19
CA VAL A 15 20.60 2.65 -25.98
C VAL A 15 21.42 1.69 -25.12
N ARG A 16 22.44 2.21 -24.42
CA ARG A 16 23.27 1.37 -23.54
C ARG A 16 22.47 0.77 -22.39
N PHE A 17 21.62 1.55 -21.72
CA PHE A 17 20.77 1.05 -20.64
C PHE A 17 19.87 -0.08 -21.10
N ILE A 18 19.14 0.10 -22.21
CA ILE A 18 18.25 -0.94 -22.74
C ILE A 18 19.04 -2.18 -23.15
N ASP A 19 20.11 -2.01 -23.93
CA ASP A 19 20.86 -3.11 -24.53
C ASP A 19 21.66 -3.91 -23.48
N ALA A 20 22.22 -3.23 -22.47
CA ALA A 20 23.13 -3.85 -21.51
C ALA A 20 22.48 -4.22 -20.17
N GLU A 21 21.38 -3.56 -19.78
CA GLU A 21 20.77 -3.73 -18.45
C GLU A 21 19.33 -4.28 -18.51
N VAL A 22 18.55 -3.90 -19.53
CA VAL A 22 17.12 -4.29 -19.60
C VAL A 22 16.88 -5.56 -20.39
N LEU A 23 17.42 -5.66 -21.61
CA LEU A 23 17.16 -6.81 -22.50
C LEU A 23 17.75 -8.14 -22.02
N PRO A 24 18.97 -8.19 -21.43
CA PRO A 24 19.53 -9.45 -20.97
C PRO A 24 18.61 -10.20 -20.00
N GLY A 25 18.37 -11.48 -20.26
CA GLY A 25 17.50 -12.33 -19.43
C GLY A 25 16.00 -12.28 -19.78
N THR A 26 15.57 -11.36 -20.64
CA THR A 26 14.14 -11.26 -21.07
C THR A 26 13.77 -12.24 -22.18
N GLY A 27 14.76 -12.77 -22.92
CA GLY A 27 14.54 -13.59 -24.12
C GLY A 27 14.17 -12.79 -25.37
N ILE A 28 14.22 -11.44 -25.32
CA ILE A 28 13.91 -10.57 -26.44
C ILE A 28 15.21 -10.13 -27.13
N GLU A 29 15.30 -10.40 -28.43
CA GLU A 29 16.42 -9.95 -29.26
C GLU A 29 16.41 -8.44 -29.43
N ARG A 30 17.60 -7.82 -29.33
CA ARG A 30 17.80 -6.37 -29.46
C ARG A 30 17.15 -5.77 -30.71
N ASP A 31 17.44 -6.34 -31.88
CA ASP A 31 16.90 -5.83 -33.14
C ASP A 31 15.37 -5.98 -33.21
N ALA A 32 14.81 -7.05 -32.62
CA ALA A 32 13.37 -7.23 -32.53
C ALA A 32 12.71 -6.18 -31.64
N PHE A 33 13.31 -5.86 -30.48
CA PHE A 33 12.84 -4.81 -29.59
C PHE A 33 12.83 -3.45 -30.30
N TRP A 34 13.97 -3.01 -30.85
CA TRP A 34 14.09 -1.68 -31.45
C TRP A 34 13.25 -1.50 -32.71
N ARG A 35 13.15 -2.54 -33.56
CA ARG A 35 12.24 -2.53 -34.72
C ARG A 35 10.79 -2.42 -34.28
N GLY A 36 10.40 -3.15 -33.23
CA GLY A 36 9.05 -3.07 -32.66
C GLY A 36 8.73 -1.69 -32.10
N PHE A 37 9.66 -1.11 -31.34
CA PHE A 37 9.52 0.23 -30.77
C PHE A 37 9.42 1.31 -31.86
N ASP A 38 10.29 1.26 -32.89
CA ASP A 38 10.24 2.16 -34.05
C ASP A 38 8.88 2.10 -34.77
N ALA A 39 8.34 0.89 -34.99
CA ALA A 39 7.03 0.71 -35.57
C ALA A 39 5.91 1.31 -34.72
N LEU A 40 5.92 1.05 -33.41
CA LEU A 40 4.93 1.61 -32.49
C LEU A 40 4.96 3.14 -32.45
N VAL A 41 6.15 3.75 -32.41
CA VAL A 41 6.29 5.21 -32.43
C VAL A 41 5.70 5.78 -33.72
N ARG A 42 6.03 5.19 -34.89
CA ARG A 42 5.53 5.64 -36.18
C ARG A 42 4.00 5.57 -36.28
N ASP A 43 3.41 4.50 -35.75
CA ASP A 43 1.99 4.22 -35.89
C ASP A 43 1.14 4.97 -34.84
N LEU A 44 1.67 5.21 -33.65
CA LEU A 44 0.93 5.78 -32.51
C LEU A 44 1.23 7.26 -32.26
N ALA A 45 2.41 7.77 -32.59
CA ALA A 45 2.75 9.17 -32.35
C ALA A 45 1.81 10.17 -33.07
N PRO A 46 1.43 9.97 -34.36
CA PRO A 46 0.47 10.85 -35.01
C PRO A 46 -0.92 10.83 -34.34
N LYS A 47 -1.35 9.66 -33.85
CA LYS A 47 -2.63 9.53 -33.11
C LYS A 47 -2.56 10.26 -31.77
N ASN A 48 -1.44 10.14 -31.05
CA ASN A 48 -1.23 10.85 -29.79
C ASN A 48 -1.25 12.37 -30.01
N ALA A 49 -0.57 12.88 -31.04
CA ALA A 49 -0.60 14.30 -31.39
C ALA A 49 -2.03 14.79 -31.74
N ALA A 50 -2.79 13.98 -32.48
CA ALA A 50 -4.18 14.30 -32.79
C ALA A 50 -5.07 14.36 -31.53
N LEU A 51 -4.85 13.48 -30.55
CA LEU A 51 -5.56 13.53 -29.27
C LEU A 51 -5.24 14.80 -28.47
N LEU A 52 -4.00 15.30 -28.53
CA LEU A 52 -3.64 16.57 -27.90
C LEU A 52 -4.29 17.77 -28.60
N ALA A 53 -4.27 17.79 -29.94
CA ALA A 53 -4.94 18.82 -30.72
C ALA A 53 -6.46 18.83 -30.47
N GLU A 54 -7.07 17.66 -30.24
CA GLU A 54 -8.48 17.57 -29.88
C GLU A 54 -8.78 18.16 -28.49
N ARG A 55 -7.87 17.97 -27.51
CA ARG A 55 -7.99 18.65 -26.20
C ARG A 55 -7.93 20.18 -26.36
N GLU A 56 -7.02 20.67 -27.18
CA GLU A 56 -6.90 22.12 -27.46
C GLU A 56 -8.16 22.67 -28.15
N ARG A 57 -8.69 21.96 -29.15
CA ARG A 57 -9.95 22.35 -29.82
C ARG A 57 -11.11 22.43 -28.82
N LEU A 58 -11.31 21.38 -28.01
CA LEU A 58 -12.38 21.33 -27.01
C LEU A 58 -12.27 22.48 -26.02
N GLN A 59 -11.05 22.75 -25.51
CA GLN A 59 -10.82 23.87 -24.59
C GLN A 59 -11.09 25.22 -25.26
N ALA A 60 -10.64 25.43 -26.49
CA ALA A 60 -10.86 26.67 -27.22
C ALA A 60 -12.36 26.96 -27.46
N GLU A 61 -13.16 25.92 -27.72
CA GLU A 61 -14.62 26.06 -27.85
C GLU A 61 -15.29 26.39 -26.51
N ILE A 62 -14.84 25.78 -25.41
CA ILE A 62 -15.30 26.11 -24.06
C ILE A 62 -14.96 27.55 -23.72
N ASP A 63 -13.74 28.00 -24.01
CA ASP A 63 -13.31 29.39 -23.80
C ASP A 63 -14.14 30.37 -24.63
N ALA A 64 -14.40 30.05 -25.90
CA ALA A 64 -15.23 30.86 -26.78
C ALA A 64 -16.68 30.96 -26.26
N TRP A 65 -17.23 29.86 -25.74
CA TRP A 65 -18.56 29.85 -25.14
C TRP A 65 -18.65 30.78 -23.94
N HIS A 66 -17.68 30.73 -23.01
CA HIS A 66 -17.66 31.60 -21.82
C HIS A 66 -17.40 33.07 -22.17
N ARG A 67 -16.56 33.37 -23.17
CA ARG A 67 -16.39 34.74 -23.68
C ARG A 67 -17.71 35.32 -24.22
N ALA A 68 -18.51 34.51 -24.91
CA ALA A 68 -19.81 34.92 -25.44
C ALA A 68 -20.93 34.94 -24.37
N ASN A 69 -20.73 34.28 -23.23
CA ASN A 69 -21.71 34.16 -22.15
C ASN A 69 -21.06 34.55 -20.80
N PRO A 70 -20.68 35.82 -20.60
CA PRO A 70 -19.93 36.23 -19.41
C PRO A 70 -20.75 36.11 -18.13
N GLY A 71 -20.07 35.76 -17.04
CA GLY A 71 -20.67 35.58 -15.72
C GLY A 71 -21.15 34.13 -15.48
N PRO A 72 -21.90 33.90 -14.39
CA PRO A 72 -22.31 32.54 -14.01
C PRO A 72 -23.18 31.86 -15.06
N ILE A 73 -23.10 30.53 -15.17
CA ILE A 73 -23.96 29.72 -16.05
C ILE A 73 -25.40 29.75 -15.51
N ARG A 74 -26.22 30.67 -16.04
CA ARG A 74 -27.64 30.83 -15.65
C ARG A 74 -28.56 29.74 -16.23
N ALA A 75 -28.12 29.07 -17.31
CA ALA A 75 -28.90 28.03 -17.99
C ALA A 75 -28.10 26.72 -18.16
N PRO A 76 -27.99 25.88 -17.10
CA PRO A 76 -27.19 24.66 -17.12
C PRO A 76 -27.55 23.69 -18.24
N LYS A 77 -28.83 23.58 -18.61
CA LYS A 77 -29.28 22.75 -19.74
C LYS A 77 -28.68 23.19 -21.07
N ARG A 78 -28.55 24.51 -21.30
CA ARG A 78 -27.94 25.06 -22.52
C ARG A 78 -26.43 24.79 -22.56
N TYR A 79 -25.74 24.93 -21.43
CA TYR A 79 -24.31 24.62 -21.33
C TYR A 79 -24.04 23.13 -21.57
N ARG A 80 -24.84 22.24 -20.97
CA ARG A 80 -24.77 20.80 -21.23
C ARG A 80 -24.98 20.47 -22.71
N THR A 81 -26.02 21.05 -23.33
CA THR A 81 -26.29 20.84 -24.78
C THR A 81 -25.10 21.29 -25.63
N PHE A 82 -24.43 22.38 -25.25
CA PHE A 82 -23.19 22.82 -25.88
C PHE A 82 -22.07 21.78 -25.73
N LEU A 83 -21.81 21.29 -24.51
CA LEU A 83 -20.77 20.28 -24.28
C LEU A 83 -21.04 18.97 -25.03
N GLU A 84 -22.30 18.56 -25.14
CA GLU A 84 -22.70 17.41 -25.95
C GLU A 84 -22.48 17.68 -27.46
N LYS A 85 -22.83 18.88 -27.94
CA LYS A 85 -22.66 19.29 -29.34
C LYS A 85 -21.19 19.29 -29.78
N ILE A 86 -20.26 19.73 -28.92
CA ILE A 86 -18.83 19.78 -29.26
C ILE A 86 -18.12 18.42 -29.10
N GLY A 87 -18.84 17.40 -28.63
CA GLY A 87 -18.30 16.05 -28.38
C GLY A 87 -17.59 15.88 -27.03
N TYR A 88 -17.65 16.87 -26.13
CA TYR A 88 -17.03 16.78 -24.81
C TYR A 88 -17.81 15.83 -23.89
N LEU A 89 -19.13 15.96 -23.84
CA LEU A 89 -20.00 15.01 -23.14
C LEU A 89 -20.54 13.99 -24.14
N VAL A 90 -20.10 12.75 -23.98
CA VAL A 90 -20.56 11.62 -24.80
C VAL A 90 -21.63 10.81 -24.07
N PRO A 91 -22.51 10.08 -24.79
CA PRO A 91 -23.48 9.19 -24.17
C PRO A 91 -22.77 8.14 -23.30
N PRO A 92 -23.28 7.84 -22.09
CA PRO A 92 -22.73 6.76 -21.29
C PRO A 92 -22.91 5.42 -22.02
N PRO A 93 -21.95 4.49 -21.91
CA PRO A 93 -22.09 3.16 -22.52
C PRO A 93 -23.28 2.42 -21.91
N ALA A 94 -24.15 1.85 -22.74
CA ALA A 94 -25.42 1.26 -22.31
C ALA A 94 -25.24 0.05 -21.37
N ARG A 95 -24.20 -0.77 -21.60
CA ARG A 95 -23.81 -1.91 -20.77
C ARG A 95 -22.30 -2.11 -20.91
N ALA A 96 -21.55 -1.86 -19.84
CA ALA A 96 -20.12 -2.15 -19.78
C ALA A 96 -19.83 -3.02 -18.56
N ARG A 97 -19.01 -4.05 -18.74
CA ARG A 97 -18.50 -4.92 -17.68
C ARG A 97 -17.04 -5.22 -17.98
N ALA A 98 -16.16 -5.03 -17.00
CA ALA A 98 -14.77 -5.42 -17.13
C ALA A 98 -14.65 -6.95 -17.22
N THR A 99 -13.79 -7.44 -18.12
CA THR A 99 -13.52 -8.88 -18.34
C THR A 99 -12.09 -9.27 -18.01
N THR A 100 -11.38 -8.39 -17.29
CA THR A 100 -9.96 -8.56 -16.94
C THR A 100 -9.78 -9.86 -16.14
N LYS A 101 -8.72 -10.61 -16.47
CA LYS A 101 -8.33 -11.86 -15.82
C LYS A 101 -6.83 -11.81 -15.50
N ASN A 102 -6.37 -12.77 -14.69
CA ASN A 102 -4.96 -12.89 -14.29
C ASN A 102 -4.47 -11.64 -13.53
N VAL A 103 -5.28 -11.18 -12.59
CA VAL A 103 -4.96 -10.07 -11.68
C VAL A 103 -4.62 -10.65 -10.32
N ASP A 104 -3.51 -10.22 -9.73
CA ASP A 104 -3.06 -10.65 -8.41
C ASP A 104 -4.10 -10.36 -7.32
N ALA A 105 -4.09 -11.16 -6.26
CA ALA A 105 -5.08 -11.11 -5.18
C ALA A 105 -5.08 -9.75 -4.46
N GLU A 106 -3.91 -9.13 -4.35
CA GLU A 106 -3.68 -7.80 -3.77
C GLU A 106 -4.50 -6.69 -4.43
N LEU A 107 -4.80 -6.84 -5.72
CA LEU A 107 -5.60 -5.87 -6.49
C LEU A 107 -7.03 -6.35 -6.72
N ALA A 108 -7.25 -7.66 -6.85
CA ALA A 108 -8.53 -8.23 -7.22
C ALA A 108 -9.44 -8.55 -6.03
N LEU A 109 -8.87 -8.94 -4.90
CA LEU A 109 -9.58 -9.56 -3.77
C LEU A 109 -9.34 -8.83 -2.44
N GLN A 110 -8.16 -8.24 -2.26
CA GLN A 110 -7.76 -7.61 -1.00
C GLN A 110 -8.10 -6.12 -1.01
N ALA A 111 -8.57 -5.61 0.12
CA ALA A 111 -8.71 -4.18 0.37
C ALA A 111 -7.62 -3.75 1.36
N GLY A 112 -6.77 -2.81 0.97
CA GLY A 112 -5.70 -2.31 1.81
C GLY A 112 -5.04 -1.04 1.28
N PRO A 113 -4.13 -0.43 2.05
CA PRO A 113 -3.38 0.75 1.62
C PRO A 113 -2.59 0.55 0.31
N GLN A 114 -2.57 1.60 -0.50
CA GLN A 114 -1.69 1.72 -1.67
C GLN A 114 -0.71 2.88 -1.46
N LEU A 115 0.58 2.60 -1.61
CA LEU A 115 1.64 3.61 -1.51
C LEU A 115 2.03 4.14 -2.89
N VAL A 116 2.44 5.39 -2.97
CA VAL A 116 2.98 6.00 -4.20
C VAL A 116 4.35 6.60 -3.87
N VAL A 117 5.35 6.35 -4.71
CA VAL A 117 6.73 6.75 -4.43
C VAL A 117 7.48 7.07 -5.72
N PRO A 118 8.33 8.12 -5.77
CA PRO A 118 9.14 8.40 -6.94
C PRO A 118 10.19 7.30 -7.15
N ILE A 119 10.19 6.67 -8.34
CA ILE A 119 11.17 5.61 -8.65
C ILE A 119 12.59 6.16 -8.76
N THR A 120 12.74 7.46 -9.00
CA THR A 120 14.03 8.16 -9.09
C THR A 120 14.75 8.25 -7.75
N ASN A 121 14.10 7.94 -6.63
CA ASN A 121 14.74 7.79 -5.32
C ASN A 121 14.78 6.32 -4.90
N ALA A 122 15.93 5.67 -5.11
CA ALA A 122 16.13 4.26 -4.81
C ALA A 122 15.85 3.90 -3.33
N ARG A 123 16.19 4.80 -2.38
CA ARG A 123 15.91 4.57 -0.96
C ARG A 123 14.41 4.50 -0.71
N TYR A 124 13.65 5.41 -1.31
CA TYR A 124 12.21 5.44 -1.12
C TYR A 124 11.53 4.27 -1.83
N ALA A 125 11.96 3.91 -3.04
CA ALA A 125 11.45 2.74 -3.74
C ALA A 125 11.68 1.44 -2.95
N LEU A 126 12.87 1.25 -2.37
CA LEU A 126 13.16 0.09 -1.52
C LEU A 126 12.30 0.08 -0.25
N ASN A 127 12.18 1.22 0.43
CA ASN A 127 11.33 1.32 1.61
C ASN A 127 9.86 1.02 1.28
N ALA A 128 9.38 1.49 0.13
CA ALA A 128 8.01 1.27 -0.33
C ALA A 128 7.75 -0.18 -0.76
N ALA A 129 8.73 -0.85 -1.36
CA ALA A 129 8.64 -2.28 -1.65
C ALA A 129 8.58 -3.12 -0.36
N ASN A 130 9.35 -2.73 0.66
CA ASN A 130 9.37 -3.39 1.97
C ASN A 130 8.18 -3.02 2.87
N ALA A 131 7.42 -1.98 2.53
CA ALA A 131 6.31 -1.48 3.34
C ALA A 131 5.06 -2.39 3.35
N ARG A 132 5.11 -3.57 2.69
CA ARG A 132 4.05 -4.58 2.79
C ARG A 132 3.83 -5.00 4.25
N TRP A 133 4.89 -5.04 5.05
CA TRP A 133 4.83 -5.34 6.48
C TRP A 133 5.46 -4.19 7.27
N GLY A 134 4.70 -3.61 8.20
CA GLY A 134 5.15 -2.48 9.01
C GLY A 134 4.94 -2.74 10.49
N SER A 135 5.89 -2.31 11.33
CA SER A 135 5.73 -2.29 12.78
C SER A 135 4.64 -1.30 13.16
N LEU A 136 3.57 -1.78 13.81
CA LEU A 136 2.56 -0.89 14.38
C LEU A 136 3.13 -0.16 15.58
N TYR A 137 4.04 -0.77 16.36
CA TYR A 137 4.62 -0.11 17.51
C TYR A 137 5.45 1.11 17.09
N ASP A 138 6.32 0.96 16.08
CA ASP A 138 7.12 2.07 15.56
C ASP A 138 6.22 3.16 14.97
N ALA A 139 5.17 2.79 14.23
CA ALA A 139 4.23 3.74 13.66
C ALA A 139 3.49 4.54 14.74
N LEU A 140 3.01 3.89 15.81
CA LEU A 140 2.33 4.57 16.92
C LEU A 140 3.31 5.41 17.76
N TYR A 141 4.50 4.89 18.03
CA TYR A 141 5.49 5.57 18.85
C TYR A 141 6.04 6.81 18.13
N GLY A 142 6.40 6.69 16.85
CA GLY A 142 7.09 7.73 16.08
C GLY A 142 6.18 8.86 15.56
N THR A 143 4.86 8.66 15.52
CA THR A 143 3.88 9.64 15.01
C THR A 143 3.16 10.38 16.13
N ASP A 144 2.23 11.25 15.76
CA ASP A 144 1.35 12.02 16.65
C ASP A 144 0.01 11.30 16.95
N VAL A 145 -0.18 10.06 16.50
CA VAL A 145 -1.37 9.25 16.79
C VAL A 145 -1.62 9.13 18.31
N LEU A 146 -0.54 9.05 19.08
CA LEU A 146 -0.58 9.12 20.54
C LEU A 146 -0.05 10.48 21.01
N SER A 147 -0.88 11.20 21.77
CA SER A 147 -0.48 12.48 22.37
C SER A 147 0.80 12.33 23.22
N GLU A 148 1.65 13.35 23.17
CA GLU A 148 2.85 13.47 24.01
C GLU A 148 2.55 14.12 25.38
N ASP A 149 1.28 14.45 25.66
CA ASP A 149 0.84 14.98 26.95
C ASP A 149 1.08 14.01 28.12
N ASP A 150 1.02 14.55 29.34
CA ASP A 150 1.21 13.82 30.61
C ASP A 150 2.54 13.06 30.68
N GLY A 151 3.58 13.57 29.99
CA GLY A 151 4.92 12.98 29.99
C GLY A 151 5.09 11.79 29.05
N ALA A 152 4.14 11.53 28.14
CA ALA A 152 4.23 10.46 27.14
C ALA A 152 4.98 10.90 25.86
N THR A 153 6.06 11.68 26.04
CA THR A 153 6.92 12.21 24.98
C THR A 153 7.68 11.11 24.24
N LYS A 154 8.10 11.37 22.99
CA LYS A 154 8.90 10.41 22.20
C LYS A 154 10.28 10.14 22.79
N THR A 155 10.87 11.12 23.45
CA THR A 155 12.08 10.97 24.26
C THR A 155 11.69 10.66 25.70
N GLY A 156 12.43 9.76 26.33
CA GLY A 156 12.25 9.40 27.73
C GLY A 156 12.85 10.41 28.71
N PRO A 157 12.69 10.14 30.01
CA PRO A 157 13.36 10.89 31.06
C PRO A 157 14.87 10.97 30.81
N ASP A 158 15.49 12.11 31.18
CA ASP A 158 16.92 12.37 31.04
C ASP A 158 17.47 12.24 29.60
N GLY A 159 16.60 12.40 28.59
CA GLY A 159 16.98 12.33 27.18
C GLY A 159 17.16 10.91 26.65
N ALA A 160 16.65 9.89 27.36
CA ALA A 160 16.67 8.51 26.88
C ALA A 160 15.93 8.37 25.54
N ALA A 161 16.42 7.49 24.66
CA ALA A 161 15.80 7.25 23.36
C ALA A 161 14.39 6.63 23.45
N TYR A 162 14.07 5.99 24.57
CA TYR A 162 12.80 5.33 24.82
C TYR A 162 12.14 5.86 26.09
N ASN A 163 10.85 6.18 25.99
CA ASN A 163 9.98 6.57 27.08
C ASN A 163 9.05 5.40 27.44
N PRO A 164 9.24 4.74 28.59
CA PRO A 164 8.38 3.65 29.03
C PRO A 164 6.90 4.02 29.15
N LEU A 165 6.59 5.28 29.50
CA LEU A 165 5.21 5.75 29.62
C LEU A 165 4.53 5.80 28.25
N ARG A 166 5.23 6.31 27.23
CA ARG A 166 4.74 6.29 25.85
C ARG A 166 4.63 4.86 25.32
N GLY A 167 5.64 4.03 25.59
CA GLY A 167 5.63 2.63 25.18
C GLY A 167 4.46 1.83 25.75
N ALA A 168 4.08 2.07 27.00
CA ALA A 168 2.88 1.46 27.59
C ALA A 168 1.59 1.85 26.83
N LYS A 169 1.44 3.13 26.45
CA LYS A 169 0.31 3.59 25.62
C LYS A 169 0.30 2.93 24.22
N VAL A 170 1.47 2.71 23.62
CA VAL A 170 1.61 1.98 22.34
C VAL A 170 1.13 0.54 22.46
N ILE A 171 1.61 -0.18 23.48
CA ILE A 171 1.23 -1.58 23.74
C ILE A 171 -0.28 -1.69 23.98
N GLU A 172 -0.84 -0.81 24.82
CA GLU A 172 -2.28 -0.75 25.10
C GLU A 172 -3.09 -0.54 23.81
N TYR A 173 -2.71 0.44 22.97
CA TYR A 173 -3.35 0.69 21.69
C TYR A 173 -3.32 -0.56 20.79
N ALA A 174 -2.17 -1.21 20.67
CA ALA A 174 -2.03 -2.40 19.83
C ALA A 174 -2.86 -3.58 20.34
N ARG A 175 -2.98 -3.77 21.67
CA ARG A 175 -3.88 -4.78 22.26
C ARG A 175 -5.34 -4.47 21.97
N HIS A 176 -5.74 -3.20 21.96
CA HIS A 176 -7.08 -2.79 21.52
C HIS A 176 -7.31 -2.96 20.00
N VAL A 177 -6.27 -2.89 19.17
CA VAL A 177 -6.37 -3.29 17.76
C VAL A 177 -6.65 -4.79 17.67
N LEU A 178 -5.88 -5.62 18.38
CA LEU A 178 -6.08 -7.06 18.39
C LEU A 178 -7.48 -7.46 18.90
N ASP A 179 -7.97 -6.87 19.99
CA ASP A 179 -9.32 -7.16 20.50
C ASP A 179 -10.44 -6.82 19.50
N ARG A 180 -10.26 -5.79 18.68
CA ARG A 180 -11.25 -5.42 17.66
C ARG A 180 -11.18 -6.30 16.42
N CYS A 181 -9.99 -6.70 16.01
CA CYS A 181 -9.79 -7.45 14.76
C CYS A 181 -9.90 -8.97 14.95
N VAL A 182 -9.38 -9.50 16.06
CA VAL A 182 -9.16 -10.93 16.31
C VAL A 182 -9.54 -11.28 17.77
N PRO A 183 -10.80 -11.02 18.18
CA PRO A 183 -11.22 -11.15 19.58
C PRO A 183 -11.06 -12.57 20.12
N LEU A 184 -10.78 -12.69 21.42
CA LEU A 184 -10.88 -13.96 22.14
C LEU A 184 -12.34 -14.33 22.43
N ALA A 185 -12.60 -15.60 22.71
CA ALA A 185 -13.92 -16.07 23.08
C ALA A 185 -14.35 -15.49 24.46
N LYS A 186 -15.05 -14.35 24.44
CA LYS A 186 -15.58 -13.64 25.63
C LYS A 186 -14.50 -13.15 26.61
N CYS A 187 -13.28 -12.92 26.13
CA CYS A 187 -12.15 -12.41 26.91
C CYS A 187 -11.39 -11.36 26.09
N SER A 188 -10.41 -10.70 26.72
CA SER A 188 -9.60 -9.65 26.11
C SER A 188 -8.13 -10.07 26.00
N LEU A 189 -7.50 -9.72 24.88
CA LEU A 189 -6.05 -9.83 24.67
C LEU A 189 -5.27 -8.85 25.56
N LEU A 190 -5.91 -7.90 26.23
CA LEU A 190 -5.25 -7.07 27.25
C LEU A 190 -4.72 -7.90 28.42
N ASP A 191 -5.38 -9.02 28.73
CA ASP A 191 -5.01 -9.89 29.84
C ASP A 191 -4.08 -11.03 29.44
N ALA A 192 -3.63 -11.09 28.18
CA ALA A 192 -2.78 -12.18 27.70
C ALA A 192 -1.43 -12.20 28.42
N THR A 193 -1.01 -13.40 28.84
CA THR A 193 0.27 -13.70 29.52
C THR A 193 1.09 -14.78 28.82
N ALA A 194 0.49 -15.55 27.90
CA ALA A 194 1.24 -16.44 27.02
C ALA A 194 0.41 -16.81 25.78
N TYR A 195 1.11 -17.13 24.69
CA TYR A 195 0.52 -17.70 23.48
C TYR A 195 1.06 -19.13 23.30
N ARG A 196 0.20 -20.05 22.88
CA ARG A 196 0.55 -21.43 22.54
C ARG A 196 -0.28 -21.90 21.35
N VAL A 197 0.22 -22.89 20.62
CA VAL A 197 -0.53 -23.58 19.59
C VAL A 197 -0.83 -24.99 20.09
N VAL A 198 -2.11 -25.29 20.25
CA VAL A 198 -2.61 -26.58 20.76
C VAL A 198 -3.63 -27.11 19.76
N ASP A 199 -3.44 -28.34 19.29
CA ASP A 199 -4.31 -28.98 18.30
C ASP A 199 -4.57 -28.07 17.07
N ASN A 200 -3.50 -27.47 16.54
CA ASN A 200 -3.52 -26.51 15.42
C ASN A 200 -4.38 -25.25 15.64
N ASN A 201 -4.72 -24.91 16.88
CA ASN A 201 -5.45 -23.70 17.24
C ASN A 201 -4.60 -22.80 18.15
N LEU A 202 -4.78 -21.49 18.03
CA LEU A 202 -4.21 -20.54 18.96
C LEU A 202 -4.91 -20.66 20.33
N GLN A 203 -4.11 -20.83 21.36
CA GLN A 203 -4.51 -20.76 22.76
C GLN A 203 -3.77 -19.60 23.43
N VAL A 204 -4.52 -18.76 24.14
CA VAL A 204 -4.00 -17.60 24.89
C VAL A 204 -4.25 -17.83 26.36
N THR A 205 -3.19 -17.84 27.16
CA THR A 205 -3.29 -17.82 28.62
C THR A 205 -3.54 -16.40 29.09
N LEU A 206 -4.50 -16.22 29.99
CA LEU A 206 -4.86 -14.94 30.59
C LEU A 206 -4.24 -14.78 31.98
N ARG A 207 -4.27 -13.56 32.51
CA ARG A 207 -3.77 -13.22 33.86
C ARG A 207 -4.44 -14.03 34.98
N ASP A 208 -5.69 -14.42 34.81
CA ASP A 208 -6.42 -15.26 35.77
C ASP A 208 -6.11 -16.77 35.65
N GLY A 209 -5.17 -17.13 34.76
CA GLY A 209 -4.74 -18.50 34.51
C GLY A 209 -5.63 -19.28 33.53
N LYS A 210 -6.74 -18.70 33.06
CA LYS A 210 -7.57 -19.37 32.03
C LYS A 210 -6.84 -19.41 30.71
N ALA A 211 -7.06 -20.49 29.97
CA ALA A 211 -6.63 -20.63 28.59
C ALA A 211 -7.85 -20.53 27.68
N VAL A 212 -7.82 -19.60 26.71
CA VAL A 212 -8.93 -19.34 25.80
C VAL A 212 -8.44 -19.29 24.35
N GLY A 213 -9.33 -19.63 23.41
CA GLY A 213 -9.06 -19.47 21.98
C GLY A 213 -9.63 -18.16 21.43
N LEU A 214 -9.38 -17.93 20.14
CA LEU A 214 -10.06 -16.90 19.35
C LEU A 214 -11.57 -17.17 19.29
N ALA A 215 -12.37 -16.11 19.22
CA ALA A 215 -13.82 -16.23 18.99
C ALA A 215 -14.11 -16.86 17.61
N ASN A 216 -13.26 -16.59 16.62
CA ASN A 216 -13.23 -17.28 15.34
C ASN A 216 -11.86 -17.95 15.13
N PRO A 217 -11.75 -19.28 15.33
CA PRO A 217 -10.48 -19.99 15.18
C PRO A 217 -9.84 -19.87 13.80
N ALA A 218 -10.64 -19.67 12.74
CA ALA A 218 -10.13 -19.53 11.37
C ALA A 218 -9.31 -18.24 11.14
N GLN A 219 -9.33 -17.30 12.09
CA GLN A 219 -8.46 -16.12 12.05
C GLN A 219 -7.02 -16.44 12.43
N PHE A 220 -6.74 -17.61 13.02
CA PHE A 220 -5.37 -18.09 13.20
C PHE A 220 -4.88 -18.69 11.89
N VAL A 221 -3.80 -18.12 11.33
CA VAL A 221 -3.24 -18.52 10.04
C VAL A 221 -2.01 -19.41 10.22
N GLY A 222 -1.18 -19.11 11.22
CA GLY A 222 0.05 -19.87 11.47
C GLY A 222 0.90 -19.24 12.57
N PHE A 223 2.09 -19.80 12.77
CA PHE A 223 3.02 -19.36 13.80
C PHE A 223 4.47 -19.62 13.36
N GLN A 224 5.43 -19.02 14.06
CA GLN A 224 6.86 -19.35 13.95
C GLN A 224 7.38 -19.84 15.29
N GLY A 225 8.45 -20.64 15.27
CA GLY A 225 9.07 -21.23 16.46
C GLY A 225 8.35 -22.49 16.93
N GLU A 226 8.35 -22.71 18.24
CA GLU A 226 7.80 -23.92 18.86
C GLU A 226 6.33 -23.72 19.26
N THR A 227 5.51 -24.76 19.17
CA THR A 227 4.08 -24.69 19.51
C THR A 227 3.83 -24.27 20.96
N GLY A 228 4.69 -24.67 21.90
CA GLY A 228 4.58 -24.34 23.31
C GLY A 228 5.05 -22.93 23.70
N ALA A 229 5.79 -22.27 22.80
CA ALA A 229 6.35 -20.93 22.99
C ALA A 229 6.69 -20.32 21.61
N PRO A 230 5.68 -19.93 20.82
CA PRO A 230 5.89 -19.42 19.47
C PRO A 230 6.63 -18.08 19.54
N SER A 231 7.53 -17.84 18.58
CA SER A 231 8.19 -16.54 18.41
C SER A 231 7.35 -15.56 17.59
N ALA A 232 6.32 -16.06 16.91
CA ALA A 232 5.39 -15.25 16.14
C ALA A 232 4.02 -15.95 16.03
N VAL A 233 2.93 -15.19 16.04
CA VAL A 233 1.57 -15.69 15.81
C VAL A 233 0.93 -14.86 14.72
N LEU A 234 0.66 -15.50 13.57
CA LEU A 234 0.07 -14.89 12.40
C LEU A 234 -1.45 -15.04 12.42
N LEU A 235 -2.13 -13.91 12.32
CA LEU A 235 -3.58 -13.79 12.33
C LEU A 235 -4.08 -13.12 11.06
N SER A 236 -5.35 -13.33 10.71
CA SER A 236 -6.01 -12.64 9.60
C SER A 236 -7.35 -12.03 9.99
N HIS A 237 -7.60 -10.83 9.47
CA HIS A 237 -8.87 -10.12 9.57
C HIS A 237 -9.14 -9.34 8.28
N HIS A 238 -10.31 -9.54 7.68
CA HIS A 238 -10.69 -8.93 6.38
C HIS A 238 -9.65 -9.12 5.25
N GLY A 239 -8.95 -10.26 5.24
CA GLY A 239 -7.93 -10.56 4.24
C GLY A 239 -6.60 -9.83 4.43
N LEU A 240 -6.42 -9.10 5.54
CA LEU A 240 -5.16 -8.52 5.97
C LEU A 240 -4.60 -9.29 7.16
N HIS A 241 -3.27 -9.36 7.25
CA HIS A 241 -2.59 -10.09 8.31
C HIS A 241 -2.09 -9.21 9.45
N LEU A 242 -2.08 -9.78 10.65
CA LEU A 242 -1.45 -9.23 11.85
C LEU A 242 -0.50 -10.29 12.44
N ASP A 243 0.77 -9.96 12.60
CA ASP A 243 1.79 -10.85 13.16
C ASP A 243 2.23 -10.35 14.55
N ILE A 244 1.81 -11.07 15.58
CA ILE A 244 2.22 -10.81 16.97
C ILE A 244 3.65 -11.34 17.13
N ARG A 245 4.62 -10.45 17.30
CA ARG A 245 6.03 -10.82 17.51
C ARG A 245 6.28 -11.02 18.99
N ILE A 246 6.82 -12.18 19.36
CA ILE A 246 7.02 -12.58 20.76
C ILE A 246 8.52 -12.79 20.97
N ASP A 247 9.11 -11.93 21.80
CA ASP A 247 10.49 -12.03 22.25
C ASP A 247 10.62 -11.45 23.67
N PRO A 248 10.53 -12.30 24.70
CA PRO A 248 10.68 -11.91 26.10
C PRO A 248 12.07 -11.34 26.45
N ALA A 249 13.09 -11.57 25.62
CA ALA A 249 14.43 -11.02 25.83
C ALA A 249 14.59 -9.61 25.26
N SER A 250 13.69 -9.20 24.35
CA SER A 250 13.74 -7.87 23.74
C SER A 250 13.50 -6.75 24.77
N PRO A 251 13.99 -5.52 24.51
CA PRO A 251 13.79 -4.40 25.42
C PRO A 251 12.33 -4.08 25.76
N ILE A 252 11.42 -4.35 24.81
CA ILE A 252 9.98 -4.14 24.94
C ILE A 252 9.33 -5.38 25.57
N GLY A 253 9.55 -6.57 24.98
CA GLY A 253 8.90 -7.81 25.39
C GLY A 253 9.22 -8.25 26.81
N ARG A 254 10.39 -7.92 27.36
CA ARG A 254 10.72 -8.19 28.76
C ARG A 254 9.79 -7.51 29.77
N ASN A 255 9.12 -6.42 29.36
CA ASN A 255 8.19 -5.66 30.17
C ASN A 255 6.72 -5.97 29.81
N ASP A 256 6.49 -6.78 28.80
CA ASP A 256 5.17 -7.21 28.36
C ASP A 256 4.80 -8.54 29.05
N PRO A 257 3.63 -8.67 29.70
CA PRO A 257 3.24 -9.89 30.42
C PRO A 257 3.21 -11.16 29.56
N ALA A 258 3.06 -11.04 28.24
CA ALA A 258 3.09 -12.15 27.29
C ALA A 258 4.36 -12.20 26.43
N GLY A 259 5.37 -11.37 26.73
CA GLY A 259 6.60 -11.30 25.96
C GLY A 259 6.44 -10.65 24.59
N VAL A 260 5.34 -9.92 24.33
CA VAL A 260 5.09 -9.29 23.03
C VAL A 260 6.09 -8.16 22.80
N ALA A 261 6.87 -8.28 21.73
CA ALA A 261 7.87 -7.30 21.32
C ALA A 261 7.31 -6.28 20.32
N ASP A 262 6.38 -6.69 19.45
CA ASP A 262 5.76 -5.85 18.43
C ASP A 262 4.46 -6.46 17.91
N LEU A 263 3.66 -5.65 17.21
CA LEU A 263 2.60 -6.08 16.32
C LEU A 263 2.93 -5.62 14.89
N VAL A 264 3.37 -6.55 14.04
CA VAL A 264 3.65 -6.25 12.64
C VAL A 264 2.36 -6.41 11.84
N VAL A 265 1.98 -5.38 11.08
CA VAL A 265 0.74 -5.37 10.28
C VAL A 265 1.06 -5.45 8.81
N GLU A 266 0.23 -6.18 8.07
CA GLU A 266 0.19 -6.09 6.63
C GLU A 266 -0.40 -4.74 6.22
N ALA A 267 0.38 -3.93 5.50
CA ALA A 267 0.13 -2.51 5.28
C ALA A 267 0.03 -2.16 3.79
N ALA A 268 1.13 -1.78 3.13
CA ALA A 268 1.11 -1.39 1.72
C ALA A 268 0.90 -2.63 0.83
N VAL A 269 -0.37 -2.98 0.55
CA VAL A 269 -0.70 -4.17 -0.25
C VAL A 269 -0.29 -4.00 -1.70
N SER A 270 -0.23 -2.76 -2.18
CA SER A 270 0.34 -2.41 -3.47
C SER A 270 1.13 -1.09 -3.38
N THR A 271 2.11 -0.94 -4.27
CA THR A 271 2.93 0.27 -4.39
C THR A 271 3.01 0.67 -5.87
N ILE A 272 2.76 1.95 -6.15
CA ILE A 272 3.00 2.57 -7.45
C ILE A 272 4.40 3.20 -7.42
N LEU A 273 5.28 2.70 -8.28
CA LEU A 273 6.60 3.30 -8.54
C LEU A 273 6.46 4.33 -9.64
N ASP A 274 6.56 5.60 -9.24
CA ASP A 274 6.10 6.73 -10.02
C ASP A 274 7.20 7.33 -10.92
N LEU A 275 6.79 7.66 -12.15
CA LEU A 275 7.59 8.28 -13.21
C LEU A 275 6.92 9.56 -13.77
N GLU A 276 5.75 9.95 -13.24
CA GLU A 276 5.06 11.21 -13.52
C GLU A 276 5.58 12.35 -12.63
#